data_AF-A0A4Z1I5S0-F1
#
_entry.id   AF-A0A4Z1I5S0-F1
#
_cell.length_a   1.000
_cell.length_b   1.000
_cell.length_c   1.000
_cell.angle_alpha   90.00
_cell.angle_beta   90.00
_cell.angle_gamma   90.00
#
_symmetry.space_group_name_H-M   'P 1'
#
loop_
_entity.id
_entity.type
_entity.pdbx_description
1 polymer ?
#
loop_
_entity_poly.entity_id
_entity_poly.type
_entity_poly.pdbx_seq_one_letter_code
_entity_poly.pdbx_strand_id
1 'polypeptide(L)'
;MQPSVIQRAVVQRTIRASTTRYWLQTRKPIITQSQLRCLSTETASEHNSNGFNSEKRNPKNESSHNQYRKDRKDYSSHDEPFNAKTKMLDAALTAFASIIVLGTGFALGGYLYHRFYKWMVIHKMEIAFKPGDPVLDLAATTKQMPKRYAADDDEHWIHRAEQEKIDKIVHGEDRGHYHLLIGEKGVGKSSMLLEAMQKIDGEGVSMFEAHADPEIFRVRLGKALNFEFNEDYIGSYFSERGPRDSTALLDIERAMNKLEKVALKRRGTGRGPLIVIINAIHLLRDDENGKDLLELLQQRAEQWAASNLVTMVFNSDDYWVYERLKLLATRMEVTTIPDLPRSLAVSALQRYRQKYYAETPSTEILNEVYNRVGGRLTFLNRVAKSSDMLETCNNIIDTERRWFLNQCWILGMEMDDDVMDQQKYASAAMVLAQALVAAEKDTPTYIDDGSHNIPEIPLHKARQIMTRADFIQQYDHVNLFTITSKAMVRADSVPMQQAFRSICAEEGFEQHLEATLQRINDIESLGRTREIVAKDLVLGGKYKITMSDGEKRGTKVTEVVLEEKPEEDGGYGEDK
;
A
#
# COMPACT_ATOMS: atom_id res chain seq x y z
N MET A 1 -9.85 46.13 71.20
CA MET A 1 -10.59 45.36 70.18
C MET A 1 -9.58 44.69 69.28
N GLN A 2 -9.63 43.36 69.20
CA GLN A 2 -8.69 42.47 68.51
C GLN A 2 -8.82 42.54 66.99
N PRO A 3 -7.77 42.17 66.23
CA PRO A 3 -7.91 41.52 64.93
C PRO A 3 -7.53 40.03 65.04
N SER A 4 -8.43 39.14 64.60
CA SER A 4 -8.23 37.69 64.58
C SER A 4 -7.93 37.16 63.17
N VAL A 5 -6.71 36.65 63.03
CA VAL A 5 -6.20 35.52 62.24
C VAL A 5 -7.20 34.68 61.44
N ILE A 6 -6.92 34.46 60.14
CA ILE A 6 -7.17 33.18 59.45
C ILE A 6 -5.95 32.81 58.60
N GLN A 7 -5.41 31.61 58.87
CA GLN A 7 -4.25 30.97 58.25
C GLN A 7 -4.55 30.46 56.84
N ARG A 8 -3.59 30.56 55.91
CA ARG A 8 -3.55 29.79 54.66
C ARG A 8 -2.60 28.61 54.82
N ALA A 9 -3.14 27.40 54.67
CA ALA A 9 -2.40 26.15 54.67
C ALA A 9 -1.67 25.93 53.34
N VAL A 10 -0.37 25.67 53.42
CA VAL A 10 0.48 25.20 52.33
C VAL A 10 0.38 23.68 52.30
N VAL A 11 -0.15 23.11 51.22
CA VAL A 11 -0.15 21.66 50.98
C VAL A 11 1.00 21.35 50.02
N GLN A 12 2.10 20.82 50.55
CA GLN A 12 3.11 20.10 49.79
C GLN A 12 2.52 18.78 49.29
N ARG A 13 2.50 18.58 47.97
CA ARG A 13 2.31 17.25 47.37
C ARG A 13 3.59 16.82 46.67
N THR A 14 4.27 15.90 47.34
CA THR A 14 5.36 15.08 46.85
C THR A 14 4.84 14.19 45.71
N ILE A 15 5.35 14.37 44.49
CA ILE A 15 5.17 13.39 43.41
C ILE A 15 6.47 12.62 43.28
N ARG A 16 6.40 11.32 43.61
CA ARG A 16 7.46 10.35 43.42
C ARG A 16 7.71 10.15 41.92
N ALA A 17 8.95 10.37 41.51
CA ALA A 17 9.46 9.90 40.23
C ALA A 17 9.37 8.36 40.19
N SER A 18 8.69 7.83 39.17
CA SER A 18 8.75 6.41 38.83
C SER A 18 9.52 6.26 37.52
N THR A 19 10.69 5.67 37.66
CA THR A 19 11.62 5.34 36.59
C THR A 19 11.01 4.26 35.72
N THR A 20 10.67 4.57 34.46
CA THR A 20 10.32 3.53 33.48
C THR A 20 11.35 3.55 32.38
N ARG A 21 12.30 2.61 32.47
CA ARG A 21 13.28 2.30 31.42
C ARG A 21 12.53 1.75 30.21
N TYR A 22 12.56 2.44 29.08
CA TYR A 22 12.14 1.85 27.80
C TYR A 22 13.32 1.10 27.19
N TRP A 23 13.21 -0.23 27.22
CA TRP A 23 14.08 -1.13 26.49
C TRP A 23 13.72 -1.11 25.00
N LEU A 24 14.69 -0.77 24.16
CA LEU A 24 14.74 -1.15 22.75
C LEU A 24 14.74 -2.68 22.65
N GLN A 25 13.69 -3.27 22.08
CA GLN A 25 13.72 -4.66 21.62
C GLN A 25 13.16 -4.77 20.21
N THR A 26 14.11 -4.98 19.30
CA THR A 26 13.98 -5.65 18.01
C THR A 26 13.08 -6.88 18.12
N ARG A 27 11.91 -6.86 17.47
CA ARG A 27 11.04 -8.04 17.35
C ARG A 27 11.45 -8.89 16.16
N LYS A 28 12.15 -10.00 16.44
CA LYS A 28 12.08 -11.22 15.63
C LYS A 28 10.78 -11.96 15.98
N PRO A 29 10.08 -12.61 15.04
CA PRO A 29 8.88 -13.37 15.37
C PRO A 29 9.26 -14.68 16.05
N ILE A 30 8.80 -14.85 17.30
CA ILE A 30 8.74 -16.14 17.97
C ILE A 30 7.36 -16.75 17.70
N ILE A 31 7.39 -17.98 17.21
CA ILE A 31 6.26 -18.89 17.04
C ILE A 31 5.61 -19.13 18.40
N THR A 32 4.32 -18.81 18.52
CA THR A 32 3.46 -19.30 19.60
C THR A 32 2.25 -20.02 19.02
N GLN A 33 2.24 -21.33 19.25
CA GLN A 33 1.09 -22.20 19.08
C GLN A 33 -0.07 -21.70 19.96
N SER A 34 -1.16 -21.27 19.33
CA SER A 34 -2.44 -21.12 20.01
C SER A 34 -3.20 -22.44 19.95
N GLN A 35 -3.23 -23.15 21.07
CA GLN A 35 -4.22 -24.19 21.36
C GLN A 35 -5.60 -23.55 21.41
N LEU A 36 -6.49 -23.93 20.50
CA LEU A 36 -7.92 -23.71 20.63
C LEU A 36 -8.58 -25.02 21.09
N ARG A 37 -9.12 -24.96 22.31
CA ARG A 37 -9.92 -26.00 22.95
C ARG A 37 -11.20 -26.22 22.14
N CYS A 38 -11.42 -27.47 21.73
CA CYS A 38 -12.71 -27.98 21.31
C CYS A 38 -13.68 -27.96 22.49
N LEU A 39 -14.86 -27.37 22.29
CA LEU A 39 -16.03 -27.67 23.11
C LEU A 39 -16.57 -29.03 22.68
N SER A 40 -16.49 -29.98 23.62
CA SER A 40 -17.11 -31.29 23.59
C SER A 40 -18.60 -31.18 23.95
N THR A 41 -19.46 -31.69 23.09
CA THR A 41 -20.86 -32.02 23.40
C THR A 41 -21.02 -33.53 23.41
N GLU A 42 -21.16 -34.11 24.60
CA GLU A 42 -21.74 -35.43 24.89
C GLU A 42 -22.00 -35.41 26.40
N THR A 43 -23.23 -35.52 26.90
CA THR A 43 -23.96 -36.78 27.08
C THR A 43 -25.32 -36.50 27.73
N ALA A 44 -26.34 -37.29 27.39
CA ALA A 44 -27.26 -37.93 28.36
C ALA A 44 -28.29 -38.81 27.62
N SER A 45 -28.18 -40.13 27.78
CA SER A 45 -29.29 -41.08 27.64
C SER A 45 -29.39 -41.89 28.93
N GLU A 46 -30.60 -41.98 29.44
CA GLU A 46 -30.97 -42.43 30.78
C GLU A 46 -30.86 -43.96 30.99
N HIS A 47 -30.24 -44.29 32.13
CA HIS A 47 -30.69 -45.19 33.20
C HIS A 47 -31.67 -46.37 32.98
N ASN A 48 -31.16 -47.55 33.38
CA ASN A 48 -31.61 -48.46 34.46
C ASN A 48 -32.85 -49.35 34.19
N SER A 49 -32.94 -50.61 34.64
CA SER A 49 -32.34 -51.29 35.79
C SER A 49 -32.58 -52.82 35.75
N ASN A 50 -31.83 -53.50 36.63
CA ASN A 50 -32.08 -54.79 37.29
C ASN A 50 -31.74 -56.11 36.58
N GLY A 51 -30.86 -56.86 37.25
CA GLY A 51 -30.53 -58.25 36.95
C GLY A 51 -31.27 -59.25 37.83
N PHE A 52 -31.18 -60.53 37.48
CA PHE A 52 -30.71 -61.61 38.35
C PHE A 52 -30.57 -62.92 37.54
N ASN A 53 -29.82 -63.84 38.13
CA ASN A 53 -29.29 -65.10 37.61
C ASN A 53 -30.30 -66.24 37.37
N SER A 54 -29.83 -67.15 36.50
CA SER A 54 -29.86 -68.63 36.60
C SER A 54 -30.91 -69.46 35.83
N GLU A 55 -30.35 -70.53 35.25
CA GLU A 55 -30.88 -71.88 35.05
C GLU A 55 -31.87 -72.25 33.92
N LYS A 56 -31.42 -73.30 33.20
CA LYS A 56 -32.14 -74.52 32.77
C LYS A 56 -33.00 -74.53 31.50
N ARG A 57 -32.57 -75.48 30.64
CA ARG A 57 -33.35 -76.52 29.93
C ARG A 57 -34.22 -76.11 28.72
N ASN A 58 -33.78 -76.66 27.57
CA ASN A 58 -34.56 -77.19 26.42
C ASN A 58 -35.97 -77.76 26.78
N PRO A 59 -36.93 -78.00 25.85
CA PRO A 59 -36.79 -78.30 24.40
C PRO A 59 -37.94 -77.79 23.47
N LYS A 60 -37.93 -78.27 22.20
CA LYS A 60 -39.06 -78.53 21.23
C LYS A 60 -39.15 -77.58 20.03
N ASN A 61 -38.82 -78.11 18.83
CA ASN A 61 -39.73 -78.57 17.74
C ASN A 61 -40.40 -77.38 17.04
N GLU A 62 -40.39 -77.21 15.72
CA GLU A 62 -40.51 -78.17 14.61
C GLU A 62 -40.09 -77.45 13.31
N SER A 63 -39.22 -78.06 12.48
CA SER A 63 -39.51 -78.61 11.13
C SER A 63 -39.75 -77.53 10.04
N SER A 64 -39.12 -77.53 8.85
CA SER A 64 -38.87 -78.64 7.94
C SER A 64 -37.84 -78.27 6.84
N HIS A 65 -36.97 -79.25 6.50
CA HIS A 65 -36.40 -79.64 5.18
C HIS A 65 -36.00 -78.57 4.12
N ASN A 66 -34.84 -78.62 3.44
CA ASN A 66 -34.14 -79.79 2.91
C ASN A 66 -32.68 -79.54 2.48
N GLN A 67 -31.80 -80.47 2.87
CA GLN A 67 -30.65 -81.08 2.19
C GLN A 67 -29.87 -80.33 1.10
N TYR A 68 -28.53 -80.23 1.25
CA TYR A 68 -27.61 -81.07 0.46
C TYR A 68 -26.24 -81.22 1.16
N ARG A 69 -25.73 -82.44 1.05
CA ARG A 69 -24.68 -83.10 1.82
C ARG A 69 -23.31 -82.87 1.19
N LYS A 70 -22.31 -82.52 2.00
CA LYS A 70 -20.90 -82.40 1.60
C LYS A 70 -20.23 -83.77 1.77
N ASP A 71 -20.09 -84.52 0.68
CA ASP A 71 -19.27 -85.73 0.66
C ASP A 71 -17.78 -85.35 0.55
N ARG A 72 -16.99 -85.82 1.51
CA ARG A 72 -15.55 -85.99 1.38
C ARG A 72 -15.28 -87.16 0.44
N LYS A 73 -14.46 -86.95 -0.59
CA LYS A 73 -13.62 -87.99 -1.18
C LYS A 73 -12.21 -87.45 -1.34
N ASP A 74 -11.29 -88.11 -0.64
CA ASP A 74 -9.87 -88.16 -1.01
C ASP A 74 -9.72 -88.64 -2.44
N TYR A 75 -8.80 -88.06 -3.21
CA TYR A 75 -7.96 -88.81 -4.16
C TYR A 75 -6.66 -88.04 -4.45
N SER A 76 -5.59 -88.77 -4.14
CA SER A 76 -4.20 -88.75 -4.62
C SER A 76 -3.75 -87.80 -5.73
N SER A 77 -2.53 -87.32 -5.52
CA SER A 77 -1.54 -86.81 -6.47
C SER A 77 -1.45 -87.56 -7.81
N HIS A 78 -1.51 -86.80 -8.91
CA HIS A 78 -0.77 -87.09 -10.13
C HIS A 78 -0.18 -85.79 -10.70
N ASP A 79 1.12 -85.86 -10.99
CA ASP A 79 1.94 -84.82 -11.59
C ASP A 79 1.47 -84.44 -13.00
N GLU A 80 1.49 -83.14 -13.33
CA GLU A 80 1.61 -82.65 -14.70
C GLU A 80 2.42 -81.33 -14.69
N PRO A 81 3.70 -81.32 -15.10
CA PRO A 81 4.55 -80.14 -15.10
C PRO A 81 4.28 -79.17 -16.28
N PHE A 82 3.24 -79.43 -17.10
CA PHE A 82 2.95 -78.62 -18.28
C PHE A 82 1.95 -77.47 -18.05
N ASN A 83 1.27 -77.44 -16.90
CA ASN A 83 0.16 -76.50 -16.66
C ASN A 83 0.54 -75.30 -15.77
N ALA A 84 1.74 -75.29 -15.19
CA ALA A 84 2.22 -74.16 -14.38
C ALA A 84 2.71 -73.01 -15.27
N LYS A 85 3.43 -73.30 -16.36
CA LYS A 85 3.94 -72.28 -17.28
C LYS A 85 2.84 -71.55 -18.04
N THR A 86 1.81 -72.27 -18.50
CA THR A 86 0.63 -71.69 -19.15
C THR A 86 -0.18 -70.84 -18.17
N LYS A 87 -0.43 -71.32 -16.94
CA LYS A 87 -1.09 -70.52 -15.90
C LYS A 87 -0.30 -69.29 -15.48
N MET A 88 1.04 -69.37 -15.43
CA MET A 88 1.90 -68.22 -15.19
C MET A 88 1.87 -67.22 -16.35
N LEU A 89 1.80 -67.70 -17.59
CA LEU A 89 1.71 -66.86 -18.79
C LEU A 89 0.34 -66.17 -18.88
N ASP A 90 -0.75 -66.86 -18.55
CA ASP A 90 -2.10 -66.30 -18.46
C ASP A 90 -2.20 -65.27 -17.32
N ALA A 91 -1.59 -65.54 -16.16
CA ALA A 91 -1.51 -64.58 -15.07
C ALA A 91 -0.67 -63.34 -15.45
N ALA A 92 0.46 -63.53 -16.15
CA ALA A 92 1.30 -62.44 -16.64
C ALA A 92 0.58 -61.60 -17.72
N LEU A 93 -0.15 -62.24 -18.64
CA LEU A 93 -0.99 -61.56 -19.63
C LEU A 93 -2.11 -60.75 -18.98
N THR A 94 -2.75 -61.30 -17.95
CA THR A 94 -3.82 -60.61 -17.21
C THR A 94 -3.27 -59.41 -16.43
N ALA A 95 -2.12 -59.55 -15.79
CA ALA A 95 -1.42 -58.45 -15.11
C ALA A 95 -0.93 -57.39 -16.10
N PHE A 96 -0.44 -57.79 -17.27
CA PHE A 96 -0.03 -56.86 -18.32
C PHE A 96 -1.23 -56.11 -18.91
N ALA A 97 -2.34 -56.80 -19.16
CA ALA A 97 -3.59 -56.19 -19.61
C ALA A 97 -4.16 -55.21 -18.57
N SER A 98 -4.09 -55.53 -17.27
CA SER A 98 -4.53 -54.60 -16.22
C SER A 98 -3.63 -53.37 -16.12
N ILE A 99 -2.31 -53.53 -16.25
CA ILE A 99 -1.36 -52.40 -16.32
C ILE A 99 -1.63 -51.53 -17.54
N ILE A 100 -1.93 -52.12 -18.71
CA ILE A 100 -2.27 -51.35 -19.92
C ILE A 100 -3.58 -50.59 -19.73
N VAL A 101 -4.64 -51.25 -19.26
CA VAL A 101 -5.96 -50.60 -19.07
C VAL A 101 -5.89 -49.50 -18.03
N LEU A 102 -5.20 -49.73 -16.90
CA LEU A 102 -4.97 -48.70 -15.90
C LEU A 102 -4.08 -47.60 -16.47
N GLY A 103 -2.95 -47.93 -17.10
CA GLY A 103 -2.01 -46.97 -17.68
C GLY A 103 -2.66 -46.08 -18.74
N THR A 104 -3.40 -46.65 -19.68
CA THR A 104 -4.15 -45.90 -20.70
C THR A 104 -5.31 -45.13 -20.11
N GLY A 105 -6.05 -45.70 -19.15
CA GLY A 105 -7.13 -45.02 -18.44
C GLY A 105 -6.63 -43.79 -17.66
N PHE A 106 -5.55 -43.94 -16.88
CA PHE A 106 -4.92 -42.83 -16.15
C PHE A 106 -4.29 -41.80 -17.09
N ALA A 107 -3.63 -42.22 -18.17
CA ALA A 107 -3.06 -41.30 -19.15
C ALA A 107 -4.13 -40.47 -19.87
N LEU A 108 -5.21 -41.12 -20.33
CA LEU A 108 -6.33 -40.45 -20.99
C LEU A 108 -7.09 -39.54 -20.02
N GLY A 109 -7.37 -40.03 -18.80
CA GLY A 109 -8.00 -39.25 -17.74
C GLY A 109 -7.18 -38.02 -17.37
N GLY A 110 -5.87 -38.18 -17.17
CA GLY A 110 -4.95 -37.07 -16.89
C GLY A 110 -4.88 -36.06 -18.03
N TYR A 111 -4.84 -36.52 -19.29
CA TYR A 111 -4.85 -35.64 -20.46
C TYR A 111 -6.15 -34.84 -20.58
N LEU A 112 -7.31 -35.49 -20.45
CA LEU A 112 -8.62 -34.84 -20.52
C LEU A 112 -8.79 -33.84 -19.39
N TYR A 113 -8.45 -34.23 -18.15
CA TYR A 113 -8.46 -33.34 -17.00
C TYR A 113 -7.60 -32.10 -17.25
N HIS A 114 -6.36 -32.29 -17.70
CA HIS A 114 -5.43 -31.20 -17.96
C HIS A 114 -5.92 -30.25 -19.07
N ARG A 115 -6.52 -30.79 -20.13
CA ARG A 115 -7.09 -29.99 -21.21
C ARG A 115 -8.32 -29.21 -20.76
N PHE A 116 -9.24 -29.84 -20.04
CA PHE A 116 -10.42 -29.21 -19.47
C PHE A 116 -10.05 -28.11 -18.48
N TYR A 117 -9.10 -28.40 -17.59
CA TYR A 117 -8.59 -27.46 -16.61
C TYR A 117 -7.95 -26.24 -17.28
N LYS A 118 -7.07 -26.42 -18.29
CA LYS A 118 -6.51 -25.30 -19.07
C LYS A 118 -7.58 -24.45 -19.74
N TRP A 119 -8.64 -25.08 -20.26
CA TRP A 119 -9.77 -24.38 -20.87
C TRP A 119 -10.56 -23.59 -19.81
N MET A 120 -10.82 -24.18 -18.64
CA MET A 120 -11.56 -23.55 -17.55
C MET A 120 -10.87 -22.26 -17.06
N VAL A 121 -9.55 -22.27 -16.86
CA VAL A 121 -8.80 -21.07 -16.42
C VAL A 121 -8.97 -19.91 -17.39
N ILE A 122 -8.79 -20.18 -18.69
CA ILE A 122 -8.95 -19.16 -19.74
C ILE A 122 -10.41 -18.67 -19.80
N HIS A 123 -11.37 -19.57 -19.58
CA HIS A 123 -12.79 -19.22 -19.58
C HIS A 123 -13.20 -18.39 -18.37
N LYS A 124 -12.74 -18.73 -17.15
CA LYS A 124 -12.95 -17.95 -15.92
C LYS A 124 -12.42 -16.52 -16.11
N MET A 125 -11.22 -16.38 -16.66
CA MET A 125 -10.62 -15.08 -16.93
C MET A 125 -11.35 -14.30 -18.04
N GLU A 126 -11.85 -14.97 -19.07
CA GLU A 126 -12.72 -14.33 -20.08
C GLU A 126 -14.02 -13.77 -19.47
N ILE A 127 -14.59 -14.44 -18.46
CA ILE A 127 -15.78 -13.96 -17.74
C ILE A 127 -15.48 -12.66 -16.98
N ALA A 128 -14.26 -12.46 -16.50
CA ALA A 128 -13.88 -11.25 -15.77
C ALA A 128 -13.96 -9.96 -16.61
N PHE A 129 -13.98 -10.08 -17.94
CA PHE A 129 -14.07 -8.96 -18.88
C PHE A 129 -15.43 -8.90 -19.60
N LYS A 130 -16.44 -9.61 -19.10
CA LYS A 130 -17.82 -9.51 -19.60
C LYS A 130 -18.55 -8.37 -18.89
N PRO A 131 -19.63 -7.84 -19.50
CA PRO A 131 -20.42 -6.78 -18.87
C PRO A 131 -20.94 -7.15 -17.48
N GLY A 132 -21.11 -6.16 -16.61
CA GLY A 132 -21.56 -6.32 -15.23
C GLY A 132 -20.43 -6.53 -14.22
N ASP A 133 -19.36 -5.73 -14.31
CA ASP A 133 -18.25 -5.77 -13.35
C ASP A 133 -18.74 -5.43 -11.92
N PRO A 134 -18.48 -6.27 -10.90
CA PRO A 134 -18.85 -6.00 -9.51
C PRO A 134 -18.32 -4.66 -8.96
N VAL A 135 -17.21 -4.14 -9.50
CA VAL A 135 -16.67 -2.84 -9.13
C VAL A 135 -17.65 -1.72 -9.47
N LEU A 136 -18.41 -1.84 -10.57
CA LEU A 136 -19.44 -0.86 -10.95
C LEU A 136 -20.63 -0.90 -9.98
N ASP A 137 -21.05 -2.09 -9.55
CA ASP A 137 -22.13 -2.23 -8.55
C ASP A 137 -21.75 -1.64 -7.19
N LEU A 138 -20.50 -1.86 -6.77
CA LEU A 138 -19.93 -1.27 -5.56
C LEU A 138 -19.80 0.25 -5.71
N ALA A 139 -19.28 0.74 -6.84
CA ALA A 139 -19.13 2.16 -7.12
C ALA A 139 -20.47 2.89 -7.13
N ALA A 140 -21.50 2.31 -7.74
CA ALA A 140 -22.85 2.89 -7.73
C ALA A 140 -23.42 3.01 -6.31
N THR A 141 -23.05 2.10 -5.41
CA THR A 141 -23.48 2.13 -4.01
C THR A 141 -22.65 3.10 -3.17
N THR A 142 -21.33 3.09 -3.30
CA THR A 142 -20.40 3.85 -2.43
C THR A 142 -20.15 5.28 -2.92
N LYS A 143 -20.01 5.46 -4.23
CA LYS A 143 -19.72 6.77 -4.85
C LYS A 143 -20.98 7.49 -5.34
N GLN A 144 -22.17 6.93 -5.07
CA GLN A 144 -23.46 7.48 -5.50
C GLN A 144 -23.49 7.81 -7.00
N MET A 145 -22.80 6.99 -7.79
CA MET A 145 -22.93 7.05 -9.25
C MET A 145 -24.32 6.52 -9.64
N PRO A 146 -24.98 7.11 -10.65
CA PRO A 146 -26.30 6.66 -11.09
C PRO A 146 -26.27 5.15 -11.35
N LYS A 147 -27.23 4.40 -10.78
CA LYS A 147 -27.38 2.98 -11.10
C LYS A 147 -28.00 2.87 -12.49
N ARG A 148 -27.13 2.74 -13.50
CA ARG A 148 -27.46 2.79 -14.95
C ARG A 148 -27.82 4.21 -15.40
N TYR A 149 -27.47 4.53 -16.65
CA TYR A 149 -27.96 5.72 -17.35
C TYR A 149 -29.49 5.66 -17.42
N ALA A 150 -30.19 6.14 -16.39
CA ALA A 150 -31.50 6.70 -16.60
C ALA A 150 -31.27 7.97 -17.41
N ALA A 151 -31.87 8.07 -18.59
CA ALA A 151 -31.64 9.15 -19.56
C ALA A 151 -31.93 10.58 -19.04
N ASP A 152 -32.39 10.74 -17.80
CA ASP A 152 -32.64 12.01 -17.13
C ASP A 152 -31.48 12.51 -16.23
N ASP A 153 -30.45 11.69 -15.95
CA ASP A 153 -29.41 12.04 -14.96
C ASP A 153 -28.16 12.72 -15.54
N ASP A 154 -28.15 13.01 -16.85
CA ASP A 154 -27.06 13.73 -17.54
C ASP A 154 -26.87 15.17 -17.02
N GLU A 155 -27.88 15.75 -16.35
CA GLU A 155 -27.81 17.12 -15.83
C GLU A 155 -26.82 17.29 -14.66
N HIS A 156 -26.42 16.22 -13.98
CA HIS A 156 -25.65 16.32 -12.74
C HIS A 156 -24.13 16.11 -12.89
N TRP A 157 -23.65 15.73 -14.08
CA TRP A 157 -22.24 15.41 -14.28
C TRP A 157 -21.43 16.55 -14.91
N ILE A 158 -20.20 16.76 -14.43
CA ILE A 158 -19.33 17.86 -14.89
C ILE A 158 -18.48 17.35 -16.05
N HIS A 159 -18.80 17.82 -17.26
CA HIS A 159 -18.00 17.51 -18.44
C HIS A 159 -16.60 18.12 -18.32
N ARG A 160 -15.62 17.25 -18.11
CA ARG A 160 -14.19 17.57 -18.15
C ARG A 160 -13.66 17.36 -19.56
N ALA A 161 -12.72 18.20 -19.99
CA ALA A 161 -12.08 18.05 -21.31
C ALA A 161 -11.33 16.71 -21.43
N GLU A 162 -10.77 16.24 -20.32
CA GLU A 162 -10.04 14.97 -20.23
C GLU A 162 -10.96 13.75 -20.32
N GLN A 163 -12.27 13.89 -20.09
CA GLN A 163 -13.22 12.78 -20.07
C GLN A 163 -13.31 12.09 -21.44
N GLU A 164 -13.32 12.86 -22.53
CA GLU A 164 -13.38 12.30 -23.89
C GLU A 164 -12.18 11.39 -24.19
N LYS A 165 -11.00 11.77 -23.70
CA LYS A 165 -9.79 10.96 -23.83
C LYS A 165 -9.88 9.68 -23.00
N ILE A 166 -10.33 9.77 -21.75
CA ILE A 166 -10.49 8.60 -20.87
C ILE A 166 -11.55 7.64 -21.43
N ASP A 167 -12.66 8.16 -21.97
CA ASP A 167 -13.68 7.35 -22.64
C ASP A 167 -13.06 6.56 -23.80
N LYS A 168 -12.29 7.21 -24.70
CA LYS A 168 -11.61 6.54 -25.82
C LYS A 168 -10.63 5.44 -25.38
N ILE A 169 -9.90 5.68 -24.28
CA ILE A 169 -8.98 4.69 -23.70
C ILE A 169 -9.77 3.48 -23.19
N VAL A 170 -10.80 3.70 -22.37
CA VAL A 170 -11.58 2.63 -21.73
C VAL A 170 -12.46 1.87 -22.74
N HIS A 171 -12.90 2.53 -23.81
CA HIS A 171 -13.61 1.88 -24.93
C HIS A 171 -12.69 1.03 -25.83
N GLY A 172 -11.36 1.11 -25.66
CA GLY A 172 -10.38 0.40 -26.49
C GLY A 172 -10.23 0.95 -27.91
N GLU A 173 -10.60 2.21 -28.10
CA GLU A 173 -10.40 2.96 -29.34
C GLU A 173 -8.98 3.51 -29.42
N ASP A 174 -8.43 3.96 -28.29
CA ASP A 174 -7.03 4.36 -28.17
C ASP A 174 -6.14 3.12 -28.04
N ARG A 175 -5.25 2.92 -29.01
CA ARG A 175 -4.46 1.69 -29.20
C ARG A 175 -2.99 2.01 -29.39
N GLY A 176 -2.12 1.07 -29.05
CA GLY A 176 -0.67 1.22 -29.25
C GLY A 176 0.07 1.86 -28.08
N HIS A 177 -0.67 2.21 -27.02
CA HIS A 177 -0.21 2.93 -25.84
C HIS A 177 -0.68 2.26 -24.55
N TYR A 178 0.00 2.59 -23.45
CA TYR A 178 -0.52 2.41 -22.09
C TYR A 178 -0.47 3.77 -21.42
N HIS A 179 -1.35 3.98 -20.45
CA HIS A 179 -1.62 5.33 -19.96
C HIS A 179 -1.26 5.46 -18.49
N LEU A 180 -0.65 6.59 -18.13
CA LEU A 180 -0.48 7.03 -16.76
C LEU A 180 -1.37 8.25 -16.52
N LEU A 181 -2.39 8.08 -15.70
CA LEU A 181 -3.18 9.18 -15.17
C LEU A 181 -2.48 9.73 -13.92
N ILE A 182 -2.14 11.01 -13.94
CA ILE A 182 -1.50 11.70 -12.83
C ILE A 182 -2.31 12.94 -12.45
N GLY A 183 -2.40 13.22 -11.16
CA GLY A 183 -3.07 14.41 -10.64
C GLY A 183 -3.22 14.27 -9.13
N GLU A 184 -3.60 15.33 -8.44
CA GLU A 184 -3.61 15.30 -6.98
C GLU A 184 -4.73 14.40 -6.42
N LYS A 185 -4.62 14.07 -5.14
CA LYS A 185 -5.66 13.35 -4.43
C LYS A 185 -6.95 14.14 -4.43
N GLY A 186 -8.03 13.53 -4.90
CA GLY A 186 -9.36 14.15 -4.89
C GLY A 186 -9.74 14.99 -6.11
N VAL A 187 -8.94 14.98 -7.18
CA VAL A 187 -9.31 15.63 -8.46
C VAL A 187 -10.33 14.86 -9.30
N GLY A 188 -10.65 13.60 -8.93
CA GLY A 188 -11.72 12.81 -9.58
C GLY A 188 -11.26 11.74 -10.58
N LYS A 189 -9.95 11.43 -10.66
CA LYS A 189 -9.38 10.45 -11.61
C LYS A 189 -10.09 9.09 -11.61
N SER A 190 -10.25 8.49 -10.42
CA SER A 190 -10.96 7.20 -10.31
C SER A 190 -12.44 7.30 -10.63
N SER A 191 -13.06 8.47 -10.46
CA SER A 191 -14.47 8.67 -10.82
C SER A 191 -14.63 8.76 -12.34
N MET A 192 -13.72 9.45 -13.03
CA MET A 192 -13.70 9.52 -14.50
C MET A 192 -13.52 8.13 -15.13
N LEU A 193 -12.66 7.28 -14.55
CA LEU A 193 -12.46 5.89 -14.99
C LEU A 193 -13.73 5.04 -14.81
N LEU A 194 -14.39 5.14 -13.67
CA LEU A 194 -15.62 4.38 -13.39
C LEU A 194 -16.78 4.82 -14.29
N GLU A 195 -16.88 6.12 -14.59
CA GLU A 195 -17.87 6.63 -15.55
C GLU A 195 -17.63 6.07 -16.95
N ALA A 196 -16.38 6.10 -17.42
CA ALA A 196 -16.02 5.54 -18.72
C ALA A 196 -16.31 4.03 -18.79
N MET A 197 -16.05 3.29 -17.70
CA MET A 197 -16.44 1.88 -17.60
C MET A 197 -17.96 1.70 -17.64
N GLN A 198 -18.71 2.56 -16.97
CA GLN A 198 -20.16 2.52 -16.92
C GLN A 198 -20.81 2.72 -18.30
N LYS A 199 -20.24 3.57 -19.16
CA LYS A 199 -20.72 3.80 -20.55
C LYS A 199 -20.74 2.53 -21.40
N ILE A 200 -19.86 1.57 -21.10
CA ILE A 200 -19.75 0.28 -21.79
C ILE A 200 -20.15 -0.92 -20.91
N ASP A 201 -20.80 -0.67 -19.78
CA ASP A 201 -21.20 -1.68 -18.79
C ASP A 201 -20.03 -2.58 -18.33
N GLY A 202 -18.80 -2.06 -18.34
CA GLY A 202 -17.57 -2.79 -18.02
C GLY A 202 -17.10 -3.78 -19.08
N GLU A 203 -17.66 -3.76 -20.30
CA GLU A 203 -17.25 -4.71 -21.34
C GLU A 203 -15.76 -4.57 -21.69
N GLY A 204 -14.99 -5.66 -21.57
CA GLY A 204 -13.58 -5.66 -21.95
C GLY A 204 -12.66 -4.97 -20.96
N VAL A 205 -13.17 -4.54 -19.79
CA VAL A 205 -12.41 -3.84 -18.76
C VAL A 205 -12.32 -4.69 -17.49
N SER A 206 -11.18 -4.62 -16.80
CA SER A 206 -11.01 -5.12 -15.44
C SER A 206 -10.27 -4.06 -14.62
N MET A 207 -10.75 -3.79 -13.41
CA MET A 207 -10.20 -2.75 -12.53
C MET A 207 -9.90 -3.31 -11.13
N PHE A 208 -8.78 -2.89 -10.54
CA PHE A 208 -8.48 -3.16 -9.13
C PHE A 208 -7.62 -2.07 -8.49
N GLU A 209 -7.55 -2.08 -7.16
CA GLU A 209 -6.72 -1.15 -6.38
C GLU A 209 -5.38 -1.78 -6.01
N ALA A 210 -4.30 -1.07 -6.30
CA ALA A 210 -2.95 -1.45 -5.89
C ALA A 210 -2.81 -1.47 -4.36
N HIS A 211 -1.79 -2.18 -3.89
CA HIS A 211 -1.47 -2.31 -2.47
C HIS A 211 0.04 -2.40 -2.29
N ALA A 212 0.55 -1.83 -1.20
CA ALA A 212 1.97 -1.81 -0.85
C ALA A 212 2.60 -3.22 -0.76
N ASP A 213 1.86 -4.18 -0.21
CA ASP A 213 2.26 -5.58 -0.10
C ASP A 213 2.01 -6.34 -1.42
N PRO A 214 3.06 -6.89 -2.06
CA PRO A 214 2.95 -7.69 -3.29
C PRO A 214 2.01 -8.90 -3.18
N GLU A 215 1.89 -9.52 -2.00
CA GLU A 215 0.98 -10.66 -1.82
C GLU A 215 -0.49 -10.23 -1.89
N ILE A 216 -0.81 -9.08 -1.29
CA ILE A 216 -2.16 -8.51 -1.36
C ILE A 216 -2.42 -8.01 -2.78
N PHE A 217 -1.43 -7.39 -3.43
CA PHE A 217 -1.53 -7.00 -4.84
C PHE A 217 -1.85 -8.21 -5.72
N ARG A 218 -1.12 -9.32 -5.54
CA ARG A 218 -1.36 -10.59 -6.24
C ARG A 218 -2.80 -11.05 -6.06
N VAL A 219 -3.29 -11.15 -4.83
CA VAL A 219 -4.67 -11.60 -4.54
C VAL A 219 -5.71 -10.69 -5.20
N ARG A 220 -5.52 -9.36 -5.16
CA ARG A 220 -6.43 -8.40 -5.80
C ARG A 220 -6.43 -8.52 -7.32
N LEU A 221 -5.26 -8.67 -7.94
CA LEU A 221 -5.13 -8.95 -9.37
C LEU A 221 -5.83 -10.25 -9.74
N GLY A 222 -5.63 -11.32 -8.96
CA GLY A 222 -6.31 -12.61 -9.18
C GLY A 222 -7.82 -12.47 -9.13
N LYS A 223 -8.36 -11.77 -8.12
CA LYS A 223 -9.80 -11.51 -8.04
C LYS A 223 -10.31 -10.73 -9.26
N ALA A 224 -9.60 -9.69 -9.68
CA ALA A 224 -9.99 -8.85 -10.80
C ALA A 224 -9.96 -9.60 -12.15
N LEU A 225 -9.05 -10.56 -12.28
CA LEU A 225 -8.93 -11.41 -13.46
C LEU A 225 -9.67 -12.76 -13.33
N ASN A 226 -10.41 -12.98 -12.23
CA ASN A 226 -11.02 -14.26 -11.88
C ASN A 226 -10.03 -15.46 -12.02
N PHE A 227 -8.85 -15.30 -11.41
CA PHE A 227 -7.70 -16.19 -11.46
C PHE A 227 -7.31 -16.63 -10.04
N GLU A 228 -7.20 -17.95 -9.82
CA GLU A 228 -6.95 -18.55 -8.52
C GLU A 228 -5.53 -19.13 -8.47
N PHE A 229 -4.62 -18.46 -7.75
CA PHE A 229 -3.21 -18.83 -7.73
C PHE A 229 -2.91 -20.21 -7.13
N ASN A 230 -3.75 -20.67 -6.18
CA ASN A 230 -3.54 -21.94 -5.46
C ASN A 230 -4.09 -23.16 -6.22
N GLU A 231 -5.23 -23.00 -6.90
CA GLU A 231 -5.86 -24.06 -7.69
C GLU A 231 -5.24 -24.16 -9.09
N ASP A 232 -4.48 -23.12 -9.49
CA ASP A 232 -3.85 -23.08 -10.79
C ASP A 232 -2.48 -23.77 -10.94
N TYR A 233 -2.06 -24.43 -9.86
CA TYR A 233 -0.95 -25.36 -9.85
C TYR A 233 -1.48 -26.80 -9.96
N ILE A 234 -1.53 -27.32 -11.19
CA ILE A 234 -1.91 -28.71 -11.56
C ILE A 234 -1.24 -29.78 -10.66
N GLY A 235 -0.12 -29.47 -10.01
CA GLY A 235 0.56 -30.36 -9.08
C GLY A 235 -0.08 -30.52 -7.72
N SER A 236 -0.99 -29.67 -7.25
CA SER A 236 -1.37 -29.66 -5.82
C SER A 236 -2.16 -30.89 -5.33
N TYR A 237 -2.75 -31.70 -6.24
CA TYR A 237 -3.46 -32.93 -5.86
C TYR A 237 -2.57 -34.19 -5.80
N PHE A 238 -1.39 -34.15 -6.43
CA PHE A 238 -0.47 -35.31 -6.52
C PHE A 238 0.99 -34.97 -6.17
N SER A 239 1.30 -33.72 -5.88
CA SER A 239 2.60 -33.23 -5.44
C SER A 239 2.41 -32.51 -4.12
N GLU A 240 2.97 -33.09 -3.07
CA GLU A 240 3.37 -32.34 -1.88
C GLU A 240 4.17 -31.12 -2.34
N ARG A 241 3.92 -29.95 -1.74
CA ARG A 241 4.58 -28.70 -2.12
C ARG A 241 6.09 -28.92 -2.14
N GLY A 242 6.69 -28.88 -3.32
CA GLY A 242 8.12 -28.74 -3.42
C GLY A 242 8.52 -27.38 -2.82
N PRO A 243 9.65 -27.26 -2.11
CA PRO A 243 10.08 -26.06 -1.38
C PRO A 243 10.41 -24.83 -2.26
N ARG A 244 9.99 -24.81 -3.53
CA ARG A 244 10.06 -23.62 -4.39
C ARG A 244 8.75 -22.86 -4.25
N ASP A 245 8.62 -22.14 -3.12
CA ASP A 245 7.57 -21.14 -2.94
C ASP A 245 7.60 -20.17 -4.14
N SER A 246 6.50 -20.09 -4.90
CA SER A 246 6.34 -19.08 -5.93
C SER A 246 6.20 -17.72 -5.25
N THR A 247 7.11 -16.79 -5.55
CA THR A 247 7.00 -15.41 -5.07
C THR A 247 5.78 -14.74 -5.70
N ALA A 248 5.23 -13.71 -5.03
CA ALA A 248 4.10 -12.94 -5.56
C ALA A 248 4.31 -12.48 -7.01
N LEU A 249 5.52 -12.02 -7.34
CA LEU A 249 5.92 -11.56 -8.67
C LEU A 249 5.78 -12.65 -9.75
N LEU A 250 6.23 -13.88 -9.47
CA LEU A 250 6.14 -15.00 -10.42
C LEU A 250 4.69 -15.42 -10.67
N ASP A 251 3.86 -15.35 -9.64
CA ASP A 251 2.44 -15.64 -9.74
C ASP A 251 1.70 -14.56 -10.54
N ILE A 252 2.00 -13.28 -10.30
CA ILE A 252 1.50 -12.14 -11.07
C ILE A 252 1.86 -12.31 -12.56
N GLU A 253 3.12 -12.63 -12.84
CA GLU A 253 3.61 -12.90 -14.19
C GLU A 253 2.89 -14.11 -14.83
N ARG A 254 2.58 -15.16 -14.06
CA ARG A 254 1.77 -16.30 -14.54
C ARG A 254 0.35 -15.87 -14.91
N ALA A 255 -0.30 -15.04 -14.09
CA ALA A 255 -1.64 -14.53 -14.38
C ALA A 255 -1.64 -13.68 -15.65
N MET A 256 -0.63 -12.80 -15.83
CA MET A 256 -0.45 -11.97 -17.03
C MET A 256 -0.25 -12.81 -18.29
N ASN A 257 0.53 -13.89 -18.22
CA ASN A 257 0.68 -14.85 -19.32
C ASN A 257 -0.63 -15.53 -19.74
N LYS A 258 -1.57 -15.73 -18.80
CA LYS A 258 -2.91 -16.28 -19.10
C LYS A 258 -3.81 -15.20 -19.69
N LEU A 259 -3.72 -13.97 -19.17
CA LEU A 259 -4.43 -12.81 -19.72
C LEU A 259 -4.06 -12.56 -21.17
N GLU A 260 -2.78 -12.67 -21.53
CA GLU A 260 -2.33 -12.52 -22.91
C GLU A 260 -3.01 -13.54 -23.86
N LYS A 261 -3.24 -14.77 -23.40
CA LYS A 261 -3.98 -15.79 -24.18
C LYS A 261 -5.45 -15.42 -24.36
N VAL A 262 -6.08 -14.86 -23.33
CA VAL A 262 -7.46 -14.35 -23.40
C VAL A 262 -7.52 -13.18 -24.38
N ALA A 263 -6.57 -12.25 -24.31
CA ALA A 263 -6.48 -11.10 -25.22
C ALA A 263 -6.29 -11.54 -26.68
N LEU A 264 -5.41 -12.50 -26.95
CA LEU A 264 -5.21 -13.08 -28.28
C LEU A 264 -6.50 -13.72 -28.83
N LYS A 265 -7.24 -14.44 -27.98
CA LYS A 265 -8.53 -15.03 -28.35
C LYS A 265 -9.56 -13.94 -28.65
N ARG A 266 -9.64 -12.88 -27.82
CA ARG A 266 -10.53 -11.72 -28.02
C ARG A 266 -10.23 -11.00 -29.33
N ARG A 267 -8.96 -10.80 -29.67
CA ARG A 267 -8.55 -10.16 -30.94
C ARG A 267 -9.14 -10.88 -32.16
N GLY A 268 -9.21 -12.22 -32.12
CA GLY A 268 -9.83 -13.03 -33.18
C GLY A 268 -11.34 -12.81 -33.36
N THR A 269 -12.02 -12.19 -32.39
CA THR A 269 -13.45 -11.87 -32.44
C THR A 269 -13.76 -10.51 -33.06
N GLY A 270 -12.74 -9.72 -33.43
CA GLY A 270 -12.89 -8.36 -33.94
C GLY A 270 -13.19 -7.30 -32.86
N ARG A 271 -13.29 -7.70 -31.59
CA ARG A 271 -13.40 -6.78 -30.45
C ARG A 271 -12.06 -6.10 -30.18
N GLY A 272 -12.11 -4.88 -29.63
CA GLY A 272 -10.93 -4.10 -29.23
C GLY A 272 -10.06 -4.80 -28.16
N PRO A 273 -8.91 -4.18 -27.80
CA PRO A 273 -8.02 -4.72 -26.76
C PRO A 273 -8.73 -4.85 -25.41
N LEU A 274 -8.18 -5.69 -24.53
CA LEU A 274 -8.62 -5.71 -23.12
C LEU A 274 -8.05 -4.49 -22.39
N ILE A 275 -8.80 -3.93 -21.46
CA ILE A 275 -8.35 -2.81 -20.63
C ILE A 275 -8.13 -3.29 -19.20
N VAL A 276 -6.95 -3.04 -18.65
CA VAL A 276 -6.64 -3.33 -17.24
C VAL A 276 -6.31 -2.03 -16.53
N ILE A 277 -7.15 -1.65 -15.58
CA ILE A 277 -7.02 -0.42 -14.80
C ILE A 277 -6.44 -0.76 -13.42
N ILE A 278 -5.27 -0.21 -13.12
CA ILE A 278 -4.61 -0.34 -11.83
C ILE A 278 -4.72 1.00 -11.10
N ASN A 279 -5.65 1.06 -10.16
CA ASN A 279 -5.93 2.26 -9.39
C ASN A 279 -4.95 2.43 -8.24
N ALA A 280 -4.61 3.69 -7.93
CA ALA A 280 -3.74 4.06 -6.80
C ALA A 280 -2.37 3.35 -6.81
N ILE A 281 -1.70 3.29 -7.98
CA ILE A 281 -0.41 2.62 -8.15
C ILE A 281 0.70 3.22 -7.26
N HIS A 282 0.57 4.49 -6.88
CA HIS A 282 1.46 5.17 -5.93
C HIS A 282 1.47 4.55 -4.53
N LEU A 283 0.51 3.68 -4.18
CA LEU A 283 0.53 2.91 -2.93
C LEU A 283 1.61 1.82 -2.91
N LEU A 284 2.18 1.47 -4.06
CA LEU A 284 3.39 0.66 -4.09
C LEU A 284 4.49 1.39 -3.32
N ARG A 285 5.24 0.66 -2.49
CA ARG A 285 6.35 1.26 -1.77
C ARG A 285 7.49 1.53 -2.73
N ASP A 286 8.23 2.60 -2.48
CA ASP A 286 9.49 2.88 -3.17
C ASP A 286 10.66 2.00 -2.64
N ASP A 287 10.36 0.75 -2.29
CA ASP A 287 11.31 -0.29 -1.90
C ASP A 287 11.62 -1.22 -3.08
N GLU A 288 12.55 -2.16 -2.90
CA GLU A 288 12.97 -3.08 -3.97
C GLU A 288 11.77 -3.88 -4.54
N ASN A 289 10.90 -4.42 -3.67
CA ASN A 289 9.76 -5.21 -4.11
C ASN A 289 8.74 -4.39 -4.92
N GLY A 290 8.42 -3.16 -4.47
CA GLY A 290 7.51 -2.27 -5.18
C GLY A 290 8.08 -1.79 -6.51
N LYS A 291 9.40 -1.51 -6.56
CA LYS A 291 10.14 -1.17 -7.78
C LYS A 291 10.12 -2.32 -8.79
N ASP A 292 10.40 -3.54 -8.35
CA ASP A 292 10.41 -4.72 -9.20
C ASP A 292 9.01 -5.03 -9.74
N LEU A 293 7.97 -4.86 -8.92
CA LEU A 293 6.59 -5.03 -9.35
C LEU A 293 6.17 -3.97 -10.38
N LEU A 294 6.50 -2.69 -10.13
CA LEU A 294 6.19 -1.61 -11.07
C LEU A 294 6.92 -1.82 -12.41
N GLU A 295 8.17 -2.29 -12.37
CA GLU A 295 8.94 -2.62 -13.56
C GLU A 295 8.34 -3.81 -14.32
N LEU A 296 7.95 -4.89 -13.64
CA LEU A 296 7.25 -6.03 -14.25
C LEU A 296 5.97 -5.59 -14.97
N LEU A 297 5.16 -4.75 -14.31
CA LEU A 297 3.93 -4.19 -14.88
C LEU A 297 4.23 -3.35 -16.12
N GLN A 298 5.26 -2.51 -16.06
CA GLN A 298 5.65 -1.66 -17.18
C GLN A 298 6.14 -2.47 -18.39
N GLN A 299 7.00 -3.47 -18.17
CA GLN A 299 7.50 -4.33 -19.25
C GLN A 299 6.34 -5.02 -19.99
N ARG A 300 5.34 -5.48 -19.23
CA ARG A 300 4.12 -6.06 -19.80
C ARG A 300 3.26 -5.03 -20.52
N ALA A 301 3.10 -3.83 -19.97
CA ALA A 301 2.38 -2.73 -20.60
C ALA A 301 3.00 -2.36 -21.96
N GLU A 302 4.32 -2.21 -22.04
CA GLU A 302 5.05 -1.92 -23.28
C GLU A 302 4.83 -3.01 -24.34
N GLN A 303 4.94 -4.28 -23.96
CA GLN A 303 4.74 -5.42 -24.87
C GLN A 303 3.29 -5.50 -25.39
N TRP A 304 2.30 -5.31 -24.51
CA TRP A 304 0.90 -5.42 -24.89
C TRP A 304 0.40 -4.20 -25.67
N ALA A 305 0.92 -3.01 -25.37
CA ALA A 305 0.70 -1.81 -26.17
C ALA A 305 1.24 -2.01 -27.59
N ALA A 306 2.46 -2.54 -27.75
CA ALA A 306 3.05 -2.79 -29.07
C ALA A 306 2.25 -3.81 -29.92
N SER A 307 1.58 -4.76 -29.27
CA SER A 307 0.82 -5.83 -29.94
C SER A 307 -0.69 -5.59 -30.02
N ASN A 308 -1.18 -4.46 -29.48
CA ASN A 308 -2.60 -4.11 -29.38
C ASN A 308 -3.46 -5.20 -28.73
N LEU A 309 -2.93 -5.85 -27.68
CA LEU A 309 -3.62 -6.92 -26.98
C LEU A 309 -4.33 -6.43 -25.72
N VAL A 310 -3.59 -5.67 -24.90
CA VAL A 310 -4.06 -5.14 -23.62
C VAL A 310 -3.57 -3.71 -23.48
N THR A 311 -4.45 -2.81 -23.10
CA THR A 311 -4.11 -1.43 -22.71
C THR A 311 -4.12 -1.38 -21.19
N MET A 312 -2.96 -1.12 -20.58
CA MET A 312 -2.87 -0.88 -19.14
C MET A 312 -3.10 0.61 -18.84
N VAL A 313 -3.86 0.89 -17.78
CA VAL A 313 -4.09 2.24 -17.27
C VAL A 313 -3.63 2.30 -15.82
N PHE A 314 -2.54 3.01 -15.56
CA PHE A 314 -2.03 3.29 -14.23
C PHE A 314 -2.63 4.60 -13.72
N ASN A 315 -3.27 4.60 -12.55
CA ASN A 315 -3.73 5.84 -11.90
C ASN A 315 -2.87 6.14 -10.66
N SER A 316 -2.20 7.28 -10.66
CA SER A 316 -1.28 7.73 -9.61
C SER A 316 -1.65 9.12 -9.09
N ASP A 317 -1.46 9.32 -7.79
CA ASP A 317 -1.53 10.63 -7.16
C ASP A 317 -0.13 11.27 -7.11
N ASP A 318 0.91 10.44 -6.99
CA ASP A 318 2.28 10.88 -6.75
C ASP A 318 3.13 10.90 -8.03
N TYR A 319 4.14 11.77 -8.03
CA TYR A 319 5.08 11.97 -9.14
C TYR A 319 6.13 10.87 -9.27
N TRP A 320 6.51 10.20 -8.17
CA TRP A 320 7.59 9.20 -8.18
C TRP A 320 7.32 8.05 -9.16
N VAL A 321 6.05 7.67 -9.31
CA VAL A 321 5.61 6.65 -10.28
C VAL A 321 5.96 7.08 -11.70
N TYR A 322 5.67 8.34 -12.05
CA TYR A 322 6.04 8.89 -13.36
C TYR A 322 7.55 8.92 -13.54
N GLU A 323 8.31 9.39 -12.55
CA GLU A 323 9.77 9.43 -12.61
C GLU A 323 10.37 8.05 -12.88
N ARG A 324 9.87 7.01 -12.19
CA ARG A 324 10.32 5.63 -12.36
C ARG A 324 9.94 5.06 -13.73
N LEU A 325 8.70 5.24 -14.17
CA LEU A 325 8.22 4.72 -15.45
C LEU A 325 8.87 5.43 -16.63
N LYS A 326 9.24 6.72 -16.50
CA LYS A 326 9.86 7.50 -17.57
C LYS A 326 11.13 6.85 -18.15
N LEU A 327 11.85 6.05 -17.36
CA LEU A 327 13.10 5.39 -17.77
C LEU A 327 12.93 4.36 -18.89
N LEU A 328 11.83 3.61 -18.89
CA LEU A 328 11.53 2.55 -19.86
C LEU A 328 10.35 2.89 -20.78
N ALA A 329 9.83 4.12 -20.68
CA ALA A 329 8.65 4.56 -21.39
C ALA A 329 8.93 4.82 -22.88
N THR A 330 8.47 3.92 -23.74
CA THR A 330 8.44 4.12 -25.20
C THR A 330 7.03 4.37 -25.72
N ARG A 331 6.03 3.75 -25.09
CA ARG A 331 4.60 3.84 -25.47
C ARG A 331 3.71 4.43 -24.38
N MET A 332 4.30 4.86 -23.27
CA MET A 332 3.55 5.50 -22.19
C MET A 332 3.00 6.85 -22.63
N GLU A 333 1.71 7.05 -22.41
CA GLU A 333 1.10 8.36 -22.54
C GLU A 333 0.66 8.89 -21.18
N VAL A 334 1.05 10.11 -20.83
CA VAL A 334 0.72 10.72 -19.55
C VAL A 334 -0.46 11.67 -19.74
N THR A 335 -1.53 11.46 -18.98
CA THR A 335 -2.68 12.37 -18.92
C THR A 335 -2.74 12.99 -17.53
N THR A 336 -2.55 14.31 -17.48
CA THR A 336 -2.65 15.09 -16.25
C THR A 336 -4.08 15.51 -16.01
N ILE A 337 -4.61 15.27 -14.82
CA ILE A 337 -5.96 15.67 -14.43
C ILE A 337 -5.83 16.78 -13.38
N PRO A 338 -6.02 18.06 -13.76
CA PRO A 338 -5.94 19.17 -12.84
C PRO A 338 -7.22 19.35 -12.02
N ASP A 339 -7.15 20.28 -11.06
CA ASP A 339 -8.31 20.89 -10.43
C ASP A 339 -9.23 21.54 -11.50
N LEU A 340 -10.53 21.64 -11.19
CA LEU A 340 -11.47 22.25 -12.12
C LEU A 340 -11.16 23.74 -12.35
N PRO A 341 -11.20 24.19 -13.61
CA PRO A 341 -11.25 25.61 -13.94
C PRO A 341 -12.40 26.31 -13.23
N ARG A 342 -12.27 27.61 -12.96
CA ARG A 342 -13.24 28.38 -12.16
C ARG A 342 -14.69 28.24 -12.64
N SER A 343 -14.91 28.39 -13.94
CA SER A 343 -16.26 28.29 -14.53
C SER A 343 -16.91 26.93 -14.27
N LEU A 344 -16.14 25.86 -14.46
CA LEU A 344 -16.58 24.48 -14.21
C LEU A 344 -16.74 24.19 -12.72
N ALA A 345 -15.85 24.71 -11.87
CA ALA A 345 -15.91 24.54 -10.42
C ALA A 345 -17.14 25.21 -9.79
N VAL A 346 -17.47 26.43 -10.22
CA VAL A 346 -18.68 27.15 -9.77
C VAL A 346 -19.94 26.42 -10.23
N SER A 347 -19.99 25.97 -11.48
CA SER A 347 -21.11 25.19 -12.00
C SER A 347 -21.26 23.85 -11.27
N ALA A 348 -20.16 23.15 -11.01
CA ALA A 348 -20.12 21.93 -10.23
C ALA A 348 -20.70 22.11 -8.83
N LEU A 349 -20.24 23.15 -8.13
CA LEU A 349 -20.69 23.48 -6.78
C LEU A 349 -22.19 23.76 -6.74
N GLN A 350 -22.71 24.53 -7.71
CA GLN A 350 -24.13 24.81 -7.85
C GLN A 350 -24.94 23.52 -8.05
N ARG A 351 -24.49 22.62 -8.94
CA ARG A 351 -25.14 21.32 -9.19
C ARG A 351 -25.13 20.43 -7.96
N TYR A 352 -24.01 20.35 -7.25
CA TYR A 352 -23.94 19.59 -6.00
C TYR A 352 -24.88 20.16 -4.95
N ARG A 353 -24.98 21.48 -4.84
CA ARG A 353 -25.90 22.10 -3.89
C ARG A 353 -27.36 21.81 -4.23
N GLN A 354 -27.72 21.90 -5.51
CA GLN A 354 -29.05 21.53 -5.98
C GLN A 354 -29.36 20.06 -5.69
N LYS A 355 -28.39 19.15 -5.87
CA LYS A 355 -28.55 17.72 -5.59
C LYS A 355 -28.79 17.42 -4.11
N TYR A 356 -28.04 18.06 -3.21
CA TYR A 356 -28.08 17.72 -1.78
C TYR A 356 -29.13 18.50 -1.00
N TYR A 357 -29.40 19.76 -1.38
CA TYR A 357 -30.28 20.67 -0.64
C TYR A 357 -31.43 21.24 -1.49
N ALA A 358 -31.47 20.99 -2.80
CA ALA A 358 -32.39 21.63 -3.74
C ALA A 358 -32.31 23.18 -3.71
N GLU A 359 -31.14 23.70 -3.34
CA GLU A 359 -30.86 25.13 -3.21
C GLU A 359 -29.94 25.62 -4.33
N THR A 360 -30.15 26.85 -4.76
CA THR A 360 -29.24 27.59 -5.64
C THR A 360 -28.65 28.79 -4.90
N PRO A 361 -27.43 28.68 -4.35
CA PRO A 361 -26.77 29.79 -3.67
C PRO A 361 -26.53 30.97 -4.60
N SER A 362 -26.35 32.17 -4.03
CA SER A 362 -25.96 33.33 -4.82
C SER A 362 -24.60 33.11 -5.49
N THR A 363 -24.42 33.71 -6.65
CA THR A 363 -23.14 33.69 -7.40
C THR A 363 -21.99 34.26 -6.58
N GLU A 364 -22.26 35.19 -5.67
CA GLU A 364 -21.27 35.74 -4.73
C GLU A 364 -20.74 34.66 -3.78
N ILE A 365 -21.62 33.88 -3.15
CA ILE A 365 -21.22 32.79 -2.24
C ILE A 365 -20.44 31.72 -3.01
N LEU A 366 -20.90 31.34 -4.21
CA LEU A 366 -20.22 30.33 -5.03
C LEU A 366 -18.80 30.77 -5.42
N ASN A 367 -18.63 32.04 -5.81
CA ASN A 367 -17.33 32.62 -6.12
C ASN A 367 -16.43 32.70 -4.87
N GLU A 368 -17.00 33.08 -3.72
CA GLU A 368 -16.25 33.14 -2.47
C GLU A 368 -15.77 31.75 -2.03
N VAL A 369 -16.59 30.72 -2.18
CA VAL A 369 -16.18 29.33 -1.94
C VAL A 369 -15.03 28.95 -2.86
N TYR A 370 -15.12 29.22 -4.17
CA TYR A 370 -14.03 28.95 -5.10
C TYR A 370 -12.73 29.65 -4.70
N ASN A 371 -12.81 30.93 -4.30
CA ASN A 371 -11.66 31.71 -3.86
C ASN A 371 -10.95 31.12 -2.62
N ARG A 372 -11.71 30.41 -1.76
CA ARG A 372 -11.18 29.80 -0.54
C ARG A 372 -10.59 28.41 -0.77
N VAL A 373 -11.29 27.54 -1.52
CA VAL A 373 -10.92 26.13 -1.62
C VAL A 373 -10.43 25.67 -3.00
N GLY A 374 -10.55 26.51 -4.02
CA GLY A 374 -10.16 26.19 -5.40
C GLY A 374 -11.08 25.19 -6.10
N GLY A 375 -10.55 24.57 -7.16
CA GLY A 375 -11.28 23.66 -8.05
C GLY A 375 -11.26 22.17 -7.66
N ARG A 376 -10.73 21.82 -6.49
CA ARG A 376 -10.59 20.43 -6.05
C ARG A 376 -11.96 19.83 -5.74
N LEU A 377 -12.33 18.77 -6.47
CA LEU A 377 -13.67 18.17 -6.38
C LEU A 377 -14.03 17.65 -4.98
N THR A 378 -13.07 17.08 -4.25
CA THR A 378 -13.31 16.60 -2.88
C THR A 378 -13.68 17.75 -1.94
N PHE A 379 -13.04 18.91 -2.07
CA PHE A 379 -13.38 20.10 -1.28
C PHE A 379 -14.73 20.67 -1.69
N LEU A 380 -14.98 20.84 -2.99
CA LEU A 380 -16.26 21.32 -3.50
C LEU A 380 -17.43 20.44 -3.05
N ASN A 381 -17.26 19.11 -3.11
CA ASN A 381 -18.28 18.16 -2.65
C ASN A 381 -18.49 18.22 -1.13
N ARG A 382 -17.41 18.37 -0.35
CA ARG A 382 -17.50 18.54 1.11
C ARG A 382 -18.25 19.81 1.49
N VAL A 383 -17.97 20.93 0.80
CA VAL A 383 -18.65 22.22 1.01
C VAL A 383 -20.11 22.16 0.54
N ALA A 384 -20.41 21.49 -0.57
CA ALA A 384 -21.79 21.38 -1.04
C ALA A 384 -22.72 20.63 -0.07
N LYS A 385 -22.17 19.66 0.67
CA LYS A 385 -22.88 18.82 1.65
C LYS A 385 -23.04 19.46 3.02
N SER A 386 -22.37 20.57 3.32
CA SER A 386 -22.47 21.22 4.63
C SER A 386 -23.68 22.14 4.70
N SER A 387 -24.19 22.41 5.90
CA SER A 387 -25.23 23.43 6.08
C SER A 387 -24.69 24.83 5.77
N ASP A 388 -23.54 25.17 6.34
CA ASP A 388 -22.81 26.43 6.10
C ASP A 388 -21.60 26.17 5.19
N MET A 389 -21.63 26.75 3.99
CA MET A 389 -20.58 26.59 2.99
C MET A 389 -19.29 27.35 3.36
N LEU A 390 -19.41 28.55 3.91
CA LEU A 390 -18.27 29.43 4.20
C LEU A 390 -17.53 28.98 5.45
N GLU A 391 -18.26 28.59 6.49
CA GLU A 391 -17.68 27.98 7.69
C GLU A 391 -16.92 26.70 7.32
N THR A 392 -17.48 25.87 6.43
CA THR A 392 -16.82 24.65 5.98
C THR A 392 -15.55 24.93 5.19
N CYS A 393 -15.50 26.01 4.40
CA CYS A 393 -14.26 26.45 3.75
C CYS A 393 -13.17 26.77 4.78
N ASN A 394 -13.51 27.51 5.84
CA ASN A 394 -12.57 27.82 6.92
C ASN A 394 -12.07 26.55 7.62
N ASN A 395 -12.98 25.61 7.88
CA ASN A 395 -12.64 24.33 8.49
C ASN A 395 -11.71 23.49 7.60
N ILE A 396 -11.84 23.56 6.27
CA ILE A 396 -10.93 22.90 5.33
C ILE A 396 -9.54 23.53 5.43
N ILE A 397 -9.43 24.86 5.33
CA ILE A 397 -8.16 25.58 5.44
C ILE A 397 -7.46 25.29 6.77
N ASP A 398 -8.21 25.32 7.88
CA ASP A 398 -7.69 25.01 9.21
C ASP A 398 -7.26 23.53 9.34
N THR A 399 -7.96 22.60 8.67
CA THR A 399 -7.55 21.19 8.64
C THR A 399 -6.23 21.00 7.91
N GLU A 400 -6.05 21.63 6.74
CA GLU A 400 -4.79 21.57 5.99
C GLU A 400 -3.64 22.23 6.76
N ARG A 401 -3.91 23.37 7.42
CA ARG A 401 -2.95 24.03 8.32
C ARG A 401 -2.53 23.11 9.47
N ARG A 402 -3.49 22.50 10.19
CA ARG A 402 -3.19 21.54 11.26
C ARG A 402 -2.44 20.32 10.74
N TRP A 403 -2.78 19.83 9.55
CA TRP A 403 -2.06 18.73 8.92
C TRP A 403 -0.59 19.09 8.69
N PHE A 404 -0.31 20.22 8.05
CA PHE A 404 1.06 20.67 7.79
C PHE A 404 1.85 20.90 9.10
N LEU A 405 1.26 21.57 10.09
CA LEU A 405 1.91 21.81 11.38
C LEU A 405 2.22 20.50 12.13
N ASN A 406 1.30 19.53 12.11
CA ASN A 406 1.54 18.22 12.74
C ASN A 406 2.68 17.43 12.08
N GLN A 407 2.91 17.63 10.79
CA GLN A 407 3.99 16.96 10.07
C GLN A 407 5.33 17.72 10.16
N CYS A 408 5.29 19.06 10.15
CA CYS A 408 6.47 19.88 9.84
C CYS A 408 6.71 21.06 10.78
N TRP A 409 6.21 21.04 12.03
CA TRP A 409 6.52 22.13 12.97
C TRP A 409 7.98 22.12 13.45
N ILE A 410 8.51 23.33 13.60
CA ILE A 410 9.89 23.64 13.98
C ILE A 410 10.00 24.00 15.47
N LEU A 411 11.11 23.64 16.12
CA LEU A 411 11.27 23.72 17.58
C LEU A 411 12.11 24.92 18.07
N GLY A 412 12.82 25.63 17.18
CA GLY A 412 13.66 26.77 17.55
C GLY A 412 15.01 26.35 18.17
N MET A 413 15.69 27.32 18.82
CA MET A 413 17.00 27.10 19.45
C MET A 413 16.97 26.08 20.58
N GLU A 414 15.82 25.91 21.24
CA GLU A 414 15.66 25.03 22.41
C GLU A 414 15.53 23.55 22.05
N MET A 415 15.61 23.19 20.76
CA MET A 415 15.52 21.79 20.34
C MET A 415 16.68 20.95 20.94
N ASP A 416 16.33 19.72 21.30
CA ASP A 416 17.28 18.69 21.72
C ASP A 416 18.07 18.15 20.52
N ASP A 417 19.27 17.61 20.76
CA ASP A 417 20.13 17.03 19.72
C ASP A 417 19.50 15.76 19.12
N ASP A 418 18.73 15.01 19.92
CA ASP A 418 18.09 13.75 19.53
C ASP A 418 16.97 13.90 18.47
N VAL A 419 16.42 15.11 18.28
CA VAL A 419 15.33 15.37 17.32
C VAL A 419 15.81 15.97 16.00
N MET A 420 17.13 16.00 15.77
CA MET A 420 17.76 16.64 14.61
C MET A 420 17.19 16.17 13.26
N ASP A 421 16.98 14.87 13.04
CA ASP A 421 16.47 14.36 11.76
C ASP A 421 15.04 14.82 11.46
N GLN A 422 14.18 14.81 12.48
CA GLN A 422 12.81 15.31 12.37
C GLN A 422 12.80 16.82 12.14
N GLN A 423 13.71 17.57 12.76
CA GLN A 423 13.82 19.01 12.57
C GLN A 423 14.43 19.39 11.22
N LYS A 424 15.32 18.58 10.64
CA LYS A 424 15.75 18.71 9.24
C LYS A 424 14.58 18.52 8.29
N TYR A 425 13.73 17.52 8.54
CA TYR A 425 12.53 17.28 7.76
C TYR A 425 11.51 18.43 7.90
N ALA A 426 11.27 18.93 9.11
CA ALA A 426 10.33 20.01 9.35
C ALA A 426 10.80 21.36 8.77
N SER A 427 12.05 21.74 9.05
CA SER A 427 12.62 23.02 8.60
C SER A 427 12.73 23.11 7.07
N ALA A 428 13.09 22.03 6.38
CA ALA A 428 13.12 22.02 4.91
C ALA A 428 11.73 22.26 4.30
N ALA A 429 10.65 21.71 4.89
CA ALA A 429 9.29 21.99 4.45
C ALA A 429 8.89 23.45 4.72
N MET A 430 9.25 24.00 5.88
CA MET A 430 8.97 25.39 6.25
C MET A 430 9.68 26.40 5.32
N VAL A 431 10.95 26.15 4.99
CA VAL A 431 11.70 26.98 4.03
C VAL A 431 11.08 26.92 2.64
N LEU A 432 10.63 25.74 2.19
CA LEU A 432 9.93 25.61 0.91
C LEU A 432 8.57 26.33 0.91
N ALA A 433 7.80 26.21 1.99
CA ALA A 433 6.53 26.93 2.15
C ALA A 433 6.75 28.45 2.13
N GLN A 434 7.77 28.96 2.82
CA GLN A 434 8.15 30.37 2.79
C GLN A 434 8.53 30.82 1.38
N ALA A 435 9.28 29.99 0.64
CA ALA A 435 9.67 30.30 -0.74
C ALA A 435 8.46 30.34 -1.70
N LEU A 436 7.47 29.46 -1.53
CA LEU A 436 6.23 29.49 -2.30
C LEU A 436 5.40 30.74 -1.99
N VAL A 437 5.29 31.12 -0.71
CA VAL A 437 4.61 32.37 -0.30
C VAL A 437 5.34 33.61 -0.84
N ALA A 438 6.67 33.59 -0.90
CA ALA A 438 7.45 34.67 -1.51
C ALA A 438 7.19 34.74 -3.02
N ALA A 439 7.19 33.60 -3.72
CA ALA A 439 6.92 33.53 -5.15
C ALA A 439 5.48 33.95 -5.52
N GLU A 440 4.53 33.84 -4.59
CA GLU A 440 3.15 34.30 -4.76
C GLU A 440 3.07 35.81 -5.03
N LYS A 441 4.01 36.62 -4.51
CA LYS A 441 4.02 38.08 -4.71
C LYS A 441 4.24 38.49 -6.17
N ASP A 442 4.99 37.68 -6.91
CA ASP A 442 5.31 37.90 -8.33
C ASP A 442 4.39 37.12 -9.28
N THR A 443 3.48 36.31 -8.73
CA THR A 443 2.57 35.44 -9.48
C THR A 443 1.16 36.05 -9.51
N PRO A 444 0.55 36.27 -10.68
CA PRO A 444 -0.83 36.76 -10.74
C PRO A 444 -1.75 35.73 -10.07
N THR A 445 -2.65 36.17 -9.19
CA THR A 445 -3.52 35.28 -8.38
C THR A 445 -4.44 34.40 -9.22
N TYR A 446 -4.79 34.86 -10.42
CA TYR A 446 -5.67 34.17 -11.35
C TYR A 446 -5.02 34.07 -12.72
N ILE A 447 -5.31 32.98 -13.42
CA ILE A 447 -5.03 32.80 -14.85
C ILE A 447 -6.13 33.53 -15.65
N ASP A 448 -5.92 33.79 -16.94
CA ASP A 448 -6.85 34.48 -17.84
C ASP A 448 -8.29 33.89 -17.83
N ASP A 449 -8.44 32.61 -17.52
CA ASP A 449 -9.72 31.90 -17.39
C ASP A 449 -10.40 32.08 -16.01
N GLY A 450 -9.79 32.88 -15.13
CA GLY A 450 -10.23 33.14 -13.76
C GLY A 450 -9.86 32.04 -12.77
N SER A 451 -9.15 30.99 -13.19
CA SER A 451 -8.75 29.89 -12.32
C SER A 451 -7.61 30.28 -11.38
N HIS A 452 -7.55 29.67 -10.19
CA HIS A 452 -6.46 29.94 -9.26
C HIS A 452 -5.10 29.58 -9.85
N ASN A 453 -4.17 30.52 -9.72
CA ASN A 453 -2.78 30.33 -10.07
C ASN A 453 -1.95 30.23 -8.78
N ILE A 454 -1.65 28.99 -8.36
CA ILE A 454 -0.78 28.74 -7.20
C ILE A 454 0.67 28.91 -7.67
N PRO A 455 1.55 29.56 -6.89
CA PRO A 455 2.97 29.67 -7.23
C PRO A 455 3.60 28.29 -7.43
N GLU A 456 4.45 28.19 -8.45
CA GLU A 456 5.16 26.96 -8.77
C GLU A 456 6.67 27.20 -8.85
N ILE A 457 7.46 26.29 -8.26
CA ILE A 457 8.93 26.34 -8.27
C ILE A 457 9.45 25.10 -9.00
N PRO A 458 10.36 25.22 -9.99
CA PRO A 458 10.95 24.04 -10.64
C PRO A 458 11.58 23.07 -9.63
N LEU A 459 11.39 21.76 -9.81
CA LEU A 459 11.82 20.72 -8.86
C LEU A 459 13.29 20.82 -8.45
N HIS A 460 14.19 21.13 -9.40
CA HIS A 460 15.61 21.31 -9.09
C HIS A 460 15.88 22.54 -8.19
N LYS A 461 15.11 23.63 -8.34
CA LYS A 461 15.19 24.80 -7.47
C LYS A 461 14.58 24.54 -6.11
N ALA A 462 13.45 23.83 -6.05
CA ALA A 462 12.86 23.41 -4.77
C ALA A 462 13.86 22.56 -3.97
N ARG A 463 14.53 21.60 -4.62
CA ARG A 463 15.63 20.81 -4.03
C ARG A 463 16.79 21.68 -3.54
N GLN A 464 17.15 22.73 -4.28
CA GLN A 464 18.19 23.70 -3.86
C GLN A 464 17.76 24.49 -2.62
N ILE A 465 16.54 25.01 -2.61
CA ILE A 465 15.97 25.80 -1.50
C ILE A 465 15.92 24.97 -0.21
N MET A 466 15.47 23.72 -0.31
CA MET A 466 15.34 22.83 0.83
C MET A 466 16.68 22.33 1.38
N THR A 467 17.75 22.36 0.58
CA THR A 467 19.07 21.72 0.81
C THR A 467 19.05 20.19 0.99
N ARG A 468 17.91 19.61 1.41
CA ARG A 468 17.62 18.18 1.53
C ARG A 468 16.71 17.70 0.40
N ALA A 469 17.33 17.41 -0.74
CA ALA A 469 16.63 17.03 -1.97
C ALA A 469 15.82 15.73 -1.87
N ASP A 470 16.11 14.88 -0.88
CA ASP A 470 15.48 13.58 -0.64
C ASP A 470 14.09 13.67 -0.01
N PHE A 471 13.77 14.75 0.71
CA PHE A 471 12.47 14.89 1.38
C PHE A 471 11.31 15.26 0.47
N ILE A 472 11.58 15.83 -0.71
CA ILE A 472 10.51 16.34 -1.58
C ILE A 472 9.52 15.25 -2.00
N GLN A 473 10.00 14.03 -2.22
CA GLN A 473 9.16 12.87 -2.55
C GLN A 473 8.27 12.46 -1.38
N GLN A 474 8.79 12.55 -0.15
CA GLN A 474 8.01 12.23 1.05
C GLN A 474 6.90 13.26 1.25
N TYR A 475 7.20 14.54 1.03
CA TYR A 475 6.17 15.58 1.13
C TYR A 475 5.08 15.46 0.06
N ASP A 476 5.44 15.01 -1.16
CA ASP A 476 4.49 14.68 -2.22
C ASP A 476 3.55 13.55 -1.77
N HIS A 477 4.12 12.48 -1.24
CA HIS A 477 3.38 11.31 -0.76
C HIS A 477 2.39 11.62 0.39
N VAL A 478 2.71 12.58 1.25
CA VAL A 478 1.84 13.01 2.37
C VAL A 478 0.97 14.24 2.04
N ASN A 479 0.87 14.62 0.77
CA ASN A 479 0.01 15.70 0.27
C ASN A 479 0.30 17.08 0.90
N LEU A 480 1.58 17.41 1.18
CA LEU A 480 1.97 18.75 1.64
C LEU A 480 2.35 19.64 0.46
N PHE A 481 3.20 19.12 -0.42
CA PHE A 481 3.53 19.71 -1.70
C PHE A 481 3.10 18.74 -2.80
N THR A 482 2.94 19.23 -4.02
CA THR A 482 2.73 18.38 -5.18
C THR A 482 3.81 18.64 -6.21
N ILE A 483 4.36 17.58 -6.79
CA ILE A 483 5.21 17.65 -7.97
C ILE A 483 4.35 17.39 -9.22
N THR A 484 4.17 18.41 -10.05
CA THR A 484 3.42 18.27 -11.30
C THR A 484 4.19 17.42 -12.33
N SER A 485 3.51 16.90 -13.35
CA SER A 485 4.15 16.15 -14.44
C SER A 485 5.23 16.92 -15.21
N LYS A 486 5.18 18.26 -15.13
CA LYS A 486 6.19 19.19 -15.69
C LYS A 486 7.39 19.40 -14.75
N ALA A 487 7.48 18.62 -13.67
CA ALA A 487 8.48 18.75 -12.62
C ALA A 487 8.50 20.14 -11.97
N MET A 488 7.30 20.67 -11.68
CA MET A 488 7.11 21.89 -10.89
C MET A 488 6.55 21.53 -9.52
N VAL A 489 7.02 22.21 -8.47
CA VAL A 489 6.62 22.01 -7.09
C VAL A 489 5.70 23.15 -6.66
N ARG A 490 4.56 22.81 -6.08
CA ARG A 490 3.59 23.76 -5.52
C ARG A 490 2.99 23.22 -4.24
N ALA A 491 2.22 24.03 -3.52
CA ALA A 491 1.36 23.52 -2.45
C ALA A 491 0.39 22.47 -3.00
N ASP A 492 0.03 21.43 -2.22
CA ASP A 492 -0.88 20.38 -2.73
C ASP A 492 -2.18 20.97 -3.24
N SER A 493 -2.71 22.01 -2.58
CA SER A 493 -3.99 22.61 -2.94
C SER A 493 -4.07 24.11 -2.57
N VAL A 494 -5.13 24.79 -3.03
CA VAL A 494 -5.41 26.19 -2.66
C VAL A 494 -5.51 26.37 -1.13
N PRO A 495 -6.27 25.53 -0.38
CA PRO A 495 -6.27 25.58 1.09
C PRO A 495 -4.87 25.41 1.72
N MET A 496 -4.03 24.54 1.17
CA MET A 496 -2.66 24.35 1.67
C MET A 496 -1.79 25.60 1.43
N GLN A 497 -1.91 26.26 0.26
CA GLN A 497 -1.23 27.53 0.01
C GLN A 497 -1.70 28.62 0.98
N GLN A 498 -3.00 28.67 1.30
CA GLN A 498 -3.53 29.59 2.31
C GLN A 498 -3.01 29.27 3.71
N ALA A 499 -2.87 27.98 4.03
CA ALA A 499 -2.23 27.56 5.27
C ALA A 499 -0.78 28.06 5.35
N PHE A 500 0.02 27.90 4.29
CA PHE A 500 1.39 28.44 4.24
C PHE A 500 1.42 29.95 4.46
N ARG A 501 0.51 30.69 3.81
CA ARG A 501 0.39 32.14 4.00
C ARG A 501 0.10 32.50 5.45
N SER A 502 -0.82 31.77 6.10
CA SER A 502 -1.18 32.03 7.50
C SER A 502 -0.03 31.75 8.46
N ILE A 503 0.76 30.69 8.21
CA ILE A 503 1.89 30.29 9.05
C ILE A 503 3.05 31.29 8.87
N CYS A 504 3.38 31.63 7.63
CA CYS A 504 4.46 32.57 7.34
C CYS A 504 4.16 34.00 7.83
N ALA A 505 2.89 34.33 8.04
CA ALA A 505 2.45 35.61 8.57
C ALA A 505 2.41 35.67 10.12
N GLU A 506 2.68 34.56 10.82
CA GLU A 506 2.71 34.55 12.28
C GLU A 506 3.86 35.41 12.83
N GLU A 507 3.57 36.14 13.90
CA GLU A 507 4.56 36.99 14.58
C GLU A 507 5.71 36.12 15.13
N GLY A 508 6.93 36.46 14.76
CA GLY A 508 8.12 35.73 15.18
C GLY A 508 8.42 34.44 14.39
N PHE A 509 7.62 34.06 13.39
CA PHE A 509 7.85 32.85 12.58
C PHE A 509 9.25 32.80 11.96
N GLU A 510 9.66 33.88 11.28
CA GLU A 510 10.95 33.95 10.61
C GLU A 510 12.13 33.82 11.58
N GLN A 511 12.03 34.44 12.76
CA GLN A 511 13.04 34.33 13.81
C GLN A 511 13.08 32.91 14.38
N HIS A 512 11.93 32.26 14.56
CA HIS A 512 11.83 30.89 15.06
C HIS A 512 12.38 29.87 14.04
N LEU A 513 12.16 30.12 12.75
CA LEU A 513 12.75 29.32 11.67
C LEU A 513 14.27 29.47 11.61
N GLU A 514 14.78 30.70 11.63
CA GLU A 514 16.22 30.96 11.64
C GLU A 514 16.91 30.35 12.87
N ALA A 515 16.28 30.47 14.04
CA ALA A 515 16.71 29.80 15.27
C ALA A 515 16.80 28.28 15.10
N THR A 516 15.81 27.66 14.45
CA THR A 516 15.84 26.21 14.19
C THR A 516 16.98 25.85 13.24
N LEU A 517 17.17 26.60 12.14
CA LEU A 517 18.24 26.36 11.18
C LEU A 517 19.63 26.53 11.79
N GLN A 518 19.82 27.58 12.59
CA GLN A 518 21.07 27.83 13.31
C GLN A 518 21.38 26.68 14.26
N ARG A 519 20.41 26.23 15.04
CA ARG A 519 20.61 25.12 15.99
C ARG A 519 20.91 23.80 15.28
N ILE A 520 20.29 23.50 14.13
CA ILE A 520 20.66 22.35 13.29
C ILE A 520 22.12 22.45 12.86
N ASN A 521 22.55 23.63 12.39
CA ASN A 521 23.93 23.86 11.96
C ASN A 521 24.93 23.69 13.12
N ASP A 522 24.59 24.18 14.32
CA ASP A 522 25.43 24.05 15.51
C ASP A 522 25.64 22.57 15.87
N ILE A 523 24.57 21.77 15.92
CA ILE A 523 24.63 20.34 16.23
C ILE A 523 25.46 19.59 15.17
N GLU A 524 25.22 19.87 13.88
CA GLU A 524 26.01 19.27 12.81
C GLU A 524 27.50 19.64 12.88
N SER A 525 27.81 20.89 13.30
CA SER A 525 29.18 21.34 13.45
C SER A 525 29.93 20.56 14.54
N LEU A 526 29.25 20.29 15.67
CA LEU A 526 29.77 19.49 16.77
C LEU A 526 30.02 18.03 16.35
N GLY A 527 29.13 17.45 15.54
CA GLY A 527 29.32 16.10 14.99
C GLY A 527 30.49 15.98 14.01
N ARG A 528 30.91 17.08 13.37
CA ARG A 528 32.07 17.11 12.45
C ARG A 528 33.40 17.31 13.20
N THR A 529 33.38 17.89 14.39
CA THR A 529 34.56 18.01 15.25
C THR A 529 34.87 16.66 15.92
N ARG A 530 35.99 16.03 15.55
CA ARG A 530 36.50 14.85 16.27
C ARG A 530 37.03 15.26 17.64
N GLU A 531 36.25 15.03 18.69
CA GLU A 531 36.75 15.15 20.07
C GLU A 531 37.66 13.96 20.40
N ILE A 532 38.89 14.23 20.85
CA ILE A 532 39.79 13.22 21.42
C ILE A 532 39.49 13.16 22.92
N VAL A 533 38.67 12.20 23.34
CA VAL A 533 38.40 11.94 24.76
C VAL A 533 39.42 10.93 25.29
N ALA A 534 40.43 11.41 26.02
CA ALA A 534 41.37 10.56 26.73
C ALA A 534 40.72 10.03 28.03
N LYS A 535 40.47 8.71 28.09
CA LYS A 535 39.71 8.05 29.17
C LYS A 535 40.53 7.67 30.41
N ASP A 536 41.84 7.91 30.42
CA ASP A 536 42.74 7.37 31.46
C ASP A 536 42.97 8.28 32.68
N LEU A 537 42.27 9.40 32.81
CA LEU A 537 42.34 10.23 34.02
C LEU A 537 41.40 9.72 35.12
N VAL A 538 41.72 8.55 35.66
CA VAL A 538 41.12 8.08 36.92
C VAL A 538 42.11 8.41 38.05
N LEU A 539 41.63 8.93 39.18
CA LEU A 539 42.42 9.18 40.42
C LEU A 539 43.40 10.37 40.42
N GLY A 540 43.12 11.44 39.66
CA GLY A 540 43.81 12.72 39.82
C GLY A 540 45.22 12.79 39.22
N GLY A 541 45.50 11.94 38.23
CA GLY A 541 46.65 12.12 37.34
C GLY A 541 46.56 13.41 36.53
N LYS A 542 47.69 13.91 36.04
CA LYS A 542 47.76 15.08 35.15
C LYS A 542 48.46 14.70 33.86
N TYR A 543 47.99 15.18 32.72
CA TYR A 543 48.74 15.06 31.47
C TYR A 543 49.77 16.19 31.38
N LYS A 544 51.01 15.84 31.11
CA LYS A 544 52.03 16.79 30.68
C LYS A 544 52.19 16.70 29.18
N ILE A 545 51.75 17.74 28.49
CA ILE A 545 51.89 17.86 27.04
C ILE A 545 53.16 18.66 26.77
N THR A 546 54.16 18.03 26.16
CA THR A 546 55.41 18.69 25.77
C THR A 546 55.50 18.69 24.26
N MET A 547 55.65 19.88 23.65
CA MET A 547 55.90 20.01 22.22
C MET A 547 57.40 20.18 21.98
N SER A 548 57.99 19.30 21.20
CA SER A 548 59.40 19.32 20.80
C SER A 548 59.53 19.29 19.29
N ASP A 549 60.64 19.83 18.77
CA ASP A 549 60.96 19.67 17.36
C ASP A 549 61.45 18.24 17.11
N GLY A 550 60.84 17.56 16.13
CA GLY A 550 61.23 16.21 15.73
C GLY A 550 62.58 16.19 15.03
N GLU A 551 63.21 15.01 14.96
CA GLU A 551 64.56 14.82 14.39
C GLU A 551 64.71 15.31 12.94
N LYS A 552 63.60 15.44 12.19
CA LYS A 552 63.58 16.05 10.86
C LYS A 552 63.16 17.52 10.94
N ARG A 553 63.95 18.38 10.28
CA ARG A 553 63.71 19.83 10.21
C ARG A 553 62.32 20.12 9.66
N GLY A 554 61.43 20.64 10.52
CA GLY A 554 60.03 20.98 10.18
C GLY A 554 58.97 20.04 10.75
N THR A 555 59.35 18.92 11.38
CA THR A 555 58.38 18.08 12.13
C THR A 555 58.26 18.56 13.57
N LYS A 556 57.03 18.67 14.09
CA LYS A 556 56.76 18.89 15.52
C LYS A 556 56.24 17.59 16.12
N VAL A 557 56.82 17.18 17.23
CA VAL A 557 56.42 16.01 18.00
C VAL A 557 55.71 16.50 19.26
N THR A 558 54.51 16.01 19.47
CA THR A 558 53.75 16.26 20.69
C THR A 558 53.83 15.00 21.54
N GLU A 559 54.57 15.06 22.63
CA GLU A 559 54.67 13.98 23.60
C GLU A 559 53.65 14.23 24.72
N VAL A 560 52.79 13.24 24.97
CA VAL A 560 51.78 13.28 26.03
C VAL A 560 52.15 12.22 27.06
N VAL A 561 52.57 12.66 28.24
CA VAL A 561 52.96 11.78 29.35
C VAL A 561 51.94 11.90 30.47
N LEU A 562 51.51 10.76 31.02
CA LEU A 562 50.65 10.69 32.21
C LEU A 562 51.53 10.79 33.47
N GLU A 563 51.31 11.82 34.28
CA GLU A 563 51.90 11.91 35.63
C GLU A 563 50.95 11.24 36.62
N GLU A 564 51.33 10.06 37.13
CA GLU A 564 50.67 9.39 38.26
C GLU A 564 51.17 9.98 39.59
N LYS A 565 50.32 10.00 40.63
CA LYS A 565 50.73 10.44 41.96
C LYS A 565 51.72 9.43 42.57
N PRO A 566 52.78 9.88 43.24
CA PRO A 566 53.64 8.97 44.00
C PRO A 566 52.83 8.28 45.10
N GLU A 567 52.91 6.96 45.20
CA GLU A 567 52.35 6.18 46.31
C GLU A 567 53.07 6.57 47.61
N GLU A 568 52.34 6.99 48.64
CA GLU A 568 52.90 7.26 49.97
C GLU A 568 53.23 5.92 50.66
N ASP A 569 54.52 5.62 50.79
CA ASP A 569 55.04 4.51 51.60
C ASP A 569 54.61 4.65 53.07
N GLY A 570 53.67 3.81 53.50
CA GLY A 570 53.17 3.75 54.87
C GLY A 570 54.21 3.18 55.84
N GLY A 571 54.95 4.07 56.50
CA GLY A 571 55.80 3.75 57.64
C GLY A 571 54.97 3.39 58.89
N TYR A 572 55.13 2.16 59.37
CA TYR A 572 54.62 1.71 60.68
C TYR A 572 55.34 2.44 61.82
N GLY A 573 54.59 3.23 62.60
CA GLY A 573 54.99 3.72 63.91
C GLY A 573 54.20 2.99 65.00
N GLU A 574 54.88 2.14 65.76
CA GLU A 574 54.44 1.67 67.08
C GLU A 574 54.55 2.83 68.07
N ASP A 575 53.48 3.10 68.82
CA ASP A 575 53.59 3.74 70.13
C ASP A 575 52.47 3.24 71.07
N LYS A 576 52.93 2.46 72.06
CA LYS A 576 52.43 2.10 73.40
C LYS A 576 50.93 2.13 73.74
#